data_AF-A0A4Q7J4J4-F1
#
_entry.id   AF-A0A4Q7J4J4-F1
#
_cell.length_a   1.000
_cell.length_b   1.000
_cell.length_c   1.000
_cell.angle_alpha   90.00
_cell.angle_beta   90.00
_cell.angle_gamma   90.00
#
_symmetry.space_group_name_H-M   'P 1'
#
loop_
_entity.id
_entity.type
_entity.pdbx_description
1 polymer ?
#
loop_
_entity_poly.entity_id
_entity_poly.type
_entity_poly.pdbx_seq_one_letter_code
_entity_poly.pdbx_strand_id
1 'polypeptide(L)'
;MPGGSRRLTPEQRSSLARLAAYTSWANTVDRAERTRRAREAAATRFERQVDPRNELDPTTRRQRAESARRAHFQRMAYLSSLARRRKRQSSKRNTASGR
;
A
#
# COMPACT_ATOMS: atom_id res chain seq x y z
N MET A 1 29.07 32.88 13.46
CA MET A 1 27.97 32.75 12.48
C MET A 1 27.19 31.47 12.78
N PRO A 2 25.98 31.51 13.36
CA PRO A 2 25.24 30.27 13.62
C PRO A 2 24.51 29.84 12.35
N GLY A 3 24.96 28.73 11.75
CA GLY A 3 24.30 28.08 10.62
C GLY A 3 23.06 27.33 11.08
N GLY A 4 21.89 27.96 10.98
CA GLY A 4 20.60 27.29 11.17
C GLY A 4 20.29 26.37 10.00
N SER A 5 20.35 25.05 10.21
CA SER A 5 19.82 24.08 9.24
C SER A 5 18.35 24.39 8.99
N ARG A 6 18.02 24.91 7.80
CA ARG A 6 16.65 25.31 7.42
C ARG A 6 15.77 24.06 7.28
N ARG A 7 15.30 23.53 8.41
CA ARG A 7 14.33 22.43 8.45
C ARG A 7 13.03 22.93 7.83
N LEU A 8 12.65 22.33 6.71
CA LEU A 8 11.39 22.58 6.03
C LEU A 8 10.20 22.31 6.98
N THR A 9 9.17 23.17 6.94
CA THR A 9 7.90 22.88 7.64
C THR A 9 7.22 21.64 7.03
N PRO A 10 6.30 20.97 7.73
CA PRO A 10 5.55 19.83 7.18
C PRO A 10 4.88 20.12 5.82
N GLU A 11 4.31 21.32 5.66
CA GLU A 11 3.63 21.76 4.44
C GLU A 11 4.63 21.91 3.29
N GLN A 12 5.77 22.55 3.56
CA GLN A 12 6.85 22.72 2.58
C GLN A 12 7.42 21.36 2.13
N ARG A 13 7.61 20.41 3.06
CA ARG A 13 8.03 19.04 2.74
C ARG A 13 7.01 18.34 1.84
N SER A 14 5.71 18.47 2.15
CA SER A 14 4.64 17.87 1.35
C SER A 14 4.60 18.44 -0.08
N SER A 15 4.76 19.76 -0.23
CA SER A 15 4.81 20.40 -1.55
C SER A 15 6.03 19.98 -2.37
N LEU A 16 7.22 19.90 -1.74
CA LEU A 16 8.42 19.40 -2.41
C LEU A 16 8.31 17.93 -2.81
N ALA A 17 7.73 17.08 -1.95
CA ALA A 17 7.50 15.67 -2.27
C ALA A 17 6.57 15.50 -3.48
N ARG A 18 5.50 16.31 -3.58
CA ARG A 18 4.60 16.33 -4.73
C ARG A 18 5.31 16.78 -6.00
N LEU A 19 6.08 17.87 -5.94
CA LEU A 19 6.87 18.37 -7.07
C LEU A 19 7.81 17.28 -7.58
N ALA A 20 8.60 16.68 -6.69
CA ALA A 20 9.52 15.61 -7.03
C ALA A 20 8.79 14.39 -7.66
N ALA A 21 7.63 14.01 -7.13
CA ALA A 21 6.84 12.91 -7.68
C ALA A 21 6.36 13.23 -9.12
N TYR A 22 5.81 14.42 -9.36
CA TYR A 22 5.34 14.80 -10.70
C TYR A 22 6.49 14.88 -11.70
N THR A 23 7.61 15.52 -11.34
CA THR A 23 8.81 15.57 -12.19
C THR A 23 9.32 14.16 -12.51
N SER A 24 9.38 13.30 -11.50
CA SER A 24 9.81 11.92 -11.66
C SER A 24 8.90 11.12 -12.61
N TRP A 25 7.58 11.31 -12.53
CA TRP A 25 6.63 10.64 -13.43
C TRP A 25 6.61 11.22 -14.84
N ALA A 26 6.86 12.52 -14.99
CA ALA A 26 7.03 13.17 -16.29
C ALA A 26 8.24 12.59 -17.06
N ASN A 27 9.32 12.28 -16.34
CA ASN A 27 10.54 11.69 -16.90
C ASN A 27 10.47 10.17 -17.10
N THR A 28 9.35 9.52 -16.73
CA THR A 28 9.19 8.07 -16.87
C THR A 28 8.53 7.74 -18.20
N VAL A 29 9.32 7.23 -19.15
CA VAL A 29 8.84 6.81 -20.48
C VAL A 29 7.92 5.59 -20.38
N ASP A 30 8.36 4.53 -19.69
CA ASP A 30 7.55 3.34 -19.42
C ASP A 30 7.18 3.25 -17.93
N ARG A 31 5.91 3.51 -17.63
CA ARG A 31 5.36 3.43 -16.27
C ARG A 31 5.23 2.00 -15.76
N ALA A 32 4.98 1.04 -16.66
CA ALA A 32 4.88 -0.36 -16.29
C ALA A 32 6.25 -0.89 -15.87
N GLU A 33 7.30 -0.59 -16.63
CA GLU A 33 8.66 -1.05 -16.32
C GLU A 33 9.18 -0.48 -14.99
N ARG A 34 8.93 0.81 -14.74
CA ARG A 34 9.30 1.45 -13.46
C ARG A 34 8.79 0.70 -12.23
N THR A 35 7.62 0.07 -12.32
CA THR A 35 7.00 -0.65 -11.20
C THR A 35 7.13 -2.17 -11.31
N ARG A 36 7.77 -2.69 -12.37
CA ARG A 36 7.82 -4.14 -12.65
C ARG A 36 8.45 -4.92 -11.50
N ARG A 37 9.64 -4.52 -11.03
CA ARG A 37 10.33 -5.20 -9.91
C ARG A 37 9.47 -5.30 -8.65
N ALA A 38 8.71 -4.25 -8.35
CA ALA A 38 7.80 -4.23 -7.21
C ALA A 38 6.60 -5.18 -7.42
N ARG A 39 6.04 -5.22 -8.64
CA ARG A 39 4.95 -6.15 -8.99
C ARG A 39 5.40 -7.61 -8.94
N GLU A 40 6.61 -7.89 -9.42
CA GLU A 40 7.22 -9.23 -9.35
C GLU A 40 7.44 -9.65 -7.89
N ALA A 41 8.08 -8.80 -7.07
CA ALA A 41 8.28 -9.10 -5.66
C ALA A 41 6.96 -9.33 -4.90
N ALA A 42 5.91 -8.55 -5.22
CA ALA A 42 4.58 -8.74 -4.65
C ALA A 42 3.96 -10.09 -5.04
N ALA A 43 4.16 -10.55 -6.28
CA ALA A 43 3.71 -11.87 -6.73
C ALA A 43 4.49 -13.00 -6.04
N THR A 44 5.83 -12.93 -6.06
CA THR A 44 6.72 -13.93 -5.45
C THR A 44 6.47 -14.11 -3.97
N ARG A 45 6.06 -13.07 -3.24
CA ARG A 45 5.71 -13.19 -1.82
C ARG A 45 4.60 -14.21 -1.58
N PHE A 46 3.58 -14.25 -2.44
CA PHE A 46 2.48 -15.21 -2.29
C PHE A 46 2.91 -16.62 -2.66
N GLU A 47 3.77 -16.77 -3.68
CA GLU A 47 4.36 -18.06 -4.04
C GLU A 47 5.17 -18.66 -2.88
N ARG A 48 6.05 -17.87 -2.26
CA ARG A 48 6.82 -18.29 -1.07
C ARG A 48 5.94 -18.59 0.14
N GLN A 49 4.79 -17.92 0.25
CA GLN A 49 3.85 -18.16 1.34
C GLN A 49 3.11 -19.50 1.18
N VAL A 50 2.78 -19.89 -0.05
CA VAL A 50 2.06 -21.15 -0.33
C VAL A 50 3.00 -22.34 -0.53
N ASP A 51 4.26 -22.08 -0.87
CA ASP A 51 5.28 -23.11 -1.09
C ASP A 51 6.66 -22.66 -0.55
N PRO A 52 6.86 -22.68 0.77
CA PRO A 52 8.14 -22.24 1.38
C PRO A 52 9.32 -23.14 1.01
N ARG A 53 9.07 -24.42 0.70
CA ARG A 53 10.09 -25.43 0.38
C ARG A 53 10.27 -25.67 -1.13
N ASN A 54 9.48 -24.98 -1.97
CA ASN A 54 9.51 -25.10 -3.42
C ASN A 54 9.23 -26.53 -3.93
N GLU A 55 8.35 -27.26 -3.25
CA GLU A 55 8.05 -28.67 -3.49
C GLU A 55 6.89 -28.89 -4.48
N LEU A 56 6.08 -27.85 -4.74
CA LEU A 56 4.91 -27.97 -5.60
C LEU A 56 5.25 -27.83 -7.09
N ASP A 57 4.41 -28.41 -7.96
CA ASP A 57 4.47 -28.11 -9.39
C ASP A 57 4.24 -26.60 -9.63
N PRO A 58 4.95 -25.95 -10.57
CA PRO A 58 4.80 -24.53 -10.86
C PRO A 58 3.35 -24.10 -11.15
N THR A 59 2.56 -24.94 -11.81
CA THR A 59 1.16 -24.66 -12.13
C THR A 59 0.30 -24.63 -10.87
N THR A 60 0.45 -25.65 -10.02
CA THR A 60 -0.25 -25.72 -8.73
C THR A 60 0.18 -24.60 -7.80
N ARG A 61 1.49 -24.28 -7.76
CA ARG A 61 2.03 -23.15 -6.99
C ARG A 61 1.39 -21.84 -7.43
N ARG A 62 1.30 -21.59 -8.73
CA ARG A 62 0.68 -20.37 -9.27
C ARG A 62 -0.81 -20.27 -8.91
N GLN A 63 -1.56 -21.35 -9.06
CA GLN A 63 -2.98 -21.38 -8.67
C GLN A 63 -3.16 -21.08 -7.18
N ARG A 64 -2.37 -21.73 -6.31
CA ARG A 64 -2.41 -21.47 -4.86
C ARG A 64 -2.00 -20.04 -4.52
N ALA A 65 -0.96 -19.50 -5.16
CA ALA A 65 -0.51 -18.14 -4.95
C ALA A 65 -1.58 -17.12 -5.35
N GLU A 66 -2.32 -17.37 -6.44
CA GLU A 66 -3.45 -16.54 -6.85
C GLU A 66 -4.58 -16.58 -5.81
N SER A 67 -4.96 -17.75 -5.32
CA SER A 67 -5.96 -17.90 -4.26
C SER A 67 -5.53 -17.18 -2.98
N ALA A 68 -4.26 -17.32 -2.57
CA ALA A 68 -3.69 -16.63 -1.42
C ALA A 68 -3.71 -15.10 -1.58
N ARG A 69 -3.38 -14.61 -2.78
CA ARG A 69 -3.47 -13.18 -3.13
C ARG A 69 -4.91 -12.67 -2.99
N ARG A 70 -5.88 -13.37 -3.57
CA ARG A 70 -7.31 -13.00 -3.48
C ARG A 70 -7.78 -12.99 -2.03
N ALA A 71 -7.46 -14.01 -1.26
CA ALA A 71 -7.81 -14.10 0.16
C ALA A 71 -7.22 -12.94 0.99
N HIS A 72 -5.96 -12.57 0.72
CA HIS A 72 -5.30 -11.45 1.39
C HIS A 72 -6.05 -10.12 1.18
N PHE A 73 -6.37 -9.78 -0.07
CA PHE A 73 -7.09 -8.54 -0.36
C PHE A 73 -8.54 -8.57 0.16
N GLN A 74 -9.19 -9.72 0.11
CA GLN A 74 -10.53 -9.89 0.69
C GLN A 74 -10.52 -9.63 2.21
N ARG A 75 -9.50 -10.15 2.92
CA ARG A 75 -9.31 -9.89 4.35
C ARG A 75 -9.12 -8.40 4.62
N MET A 76 -8.28 -7.72 3.82
CA MET A 76 -8.06 -6.27 3.95
C MET A 76 -9.35 -5.47 3.73
N ALA A 77 -10.15 -5.82 2.71
CA ALA A 77 -11.43 -5.18 2.44
C ALA A 77 -12.43 -5.37 3.59
N TYR A 78 -12.50 -6.59 4.14
CA TYR A 78 -13.33 -6.88 5.31
C TYR A 78 -12.94 -6.06 6.53
N LEU A 79 -11.65 -6.02 6.88
CA LEU A 79 -11.15 -5.23 8.01
C LEU A 79 -11.41 -3.73 7.81
N SER A 80 -11.25 -3.22 6.58
CA SER A 80 -11.58 -1.83 6.23
C SER A 80 -13.06 -1.53 6.41
N SER A 81 -13.95 -2.45 6.01
CA SER A 81 -15.39 -2.33 6.24
C SER A 81 -15.72 -2.21 7.74
N LEU A 82 -15.13 -3.07 8.56
CA LEU A 82 -15.31 -3.01 10.02
C LEU A 82 -14.81 -1.68 10.61
N ALA A 83 -13.64 -1.20 10.18
CA ALA A 83 -13.09 0.06 10.64
C ALA A 83 -14.00 1.25 10.30
N ARG A 84 -14.51 1.30 9.06
CA ARG A 84 -15.47 2.33 8.63
C ARG A 84 -16.76 2.28 9.44
N ARG A 85 -17.28 1.08 9.73
CA ARG A 85 -18.47 0.90 10.57
C ARG A 85 -18.26 1.48 11.98
N ARG A 86 -17.13 1.16 12.61
CA ARG A 86 -16.76 1.69 13.94
C ARG A 86 -16.66 3.22 13.94
N LYS A 87 -16.00 3.82 12.94
CA LYS A 87 -15.88 5.29 12.82
C LYS A 87 -17.24 5.98 12.68
N ARG A 88 -18.18 5.38 11.94
CA ARG A 88 -19.56 5.92 11.83
C ARG A 88 -20.29 5.86 13.17
N GLN A 89 -20.12 4.78 13.94
CA GLN A 89 -20.72 4.65 15.27
C GLN A 89 -20.13 5.65 16.27
N SER A 90 -18.82 5.86 16.27
CA SER A 90 -18.18 6.86 17.14
C SER A 90 -18.59 8.29 16.77
N SER A 91 -18.70 8.60 15.48
CA SER A 91 -19.20 9.89 15.01
C SER A 91 -20.64 10.13 15.46
N LYS A 92 -21.54 9.14 15.29
CA LYS A 92 -22.93 9.24 15.75
C LYS A 92 -23.02 9.49 17.26
N ARG A 93 -22.20 8.80 18.05
CA ARG A 93 -22.14 8.98 19.51
C ARG A 93 -21.67 10.39 19.89
N ASN A 94 -20.61 10.90 19.26
CA ASN A 94 -20.12 12.26 19.53
C ASN A 94 -21.15 13.33 19.18
N THR A 95 -21.92 13.14 18.09
CA THR A 95 -23.00 14.07 17.73
C THR A 95 -24.18 14.00 18.71
N ALA A 96 -24.46 12.82 19.29
CA ALA A 96 -25.55 12.64 20.26
C ALA A 96 -25.21 13.15 21.68
N SER A 97 -23.94 13.13 22.08
CA SER A 97 -23.48 13.65 23.39
C SER A 97 -23.11 15.14 23.38
N GLY A 98 -23.17 15.81 22.22
CA GLY A 98 -22.86 17.23 22.05
C GLY A 98 -24.09 18.13 21.88
N ARG A 99 -25.28 17.68 22.32
CA ARG A 99 -26.50 18.47 22.43
C ARG A 99 -26.95 18.54 23.88
#